data_AF-A0A7G2TF86-F1
#
_entry.id   AF-A0A7G2TF86-F1
#
_cell.length_a   1.000
_cell.length_b   1.000
_cell.length_c   1.000
_cell.angle_alpha   90.00
_cell.angle_beta   90.00
_cell.angle_gamma   90.00
#
_symmetry.space_group_name_H-M   'P 1'
#
loop_
_entity.id
_entity.type
_entity.pdbx_description
1 polymer ?
#
loop_
_entity_poly.entity_id
_entity_poly.type
_entity_poly.pdbx_seq_one_letter_code
_entity_poly.pdbx_strand_id
1 'polypeptide(L)' 'MKSRLKSLLIGGCVGGGVYAAMMAAFDYYNGQQFSLWKFGFNFLIFGGFMTLTTWYTLKNADKKEHDE' A
#
# COMPACT_ATOMS: atom_id res chain seq x y z
N MET A 1 15.07 -0.14 14.12
CA MET A 1 14.87 0.47 12.77
C MET A 1 14.61 -0.55 11.66
N LYS A 2 15.42 -1.61 11.45
CA LYS A 2 15.20 -2.58 10.34
C LYS A 2 13.83 -3.29 10.35
N SER A 3 13.28 -3.59 11.53
CA SER A 3 11.96 -4.25 11.68
C SER A 3 10.78 -3.34 11.31
N ARG A 4 10.83 -2.06 11.67
CA ARG A 4 9.80 -1.07 11.31
C ARG A 4 9.78 -0.83 9.80
N LEU A 5 10.95 -0.71 9.16
CA LEU A 5 11.05 -0.54 7.71
C LEU A 5 10.55 -1.77 6.95
N LYS A 6 10.86 -2.98 7.42
CA LYS A 6 10.29 -4.22 6.87
C LYS A 6 8.78 -4.26 6.98
N SER A 7 8.22 -3.91 8.14
CA SER A 7 6.77 -3.94 8.36
C SER A 7 6.05 -2.90 7.49
N LEU A 8 6.65 -1.72 7.30
CA LEU A 8 6.16 -0.69 6.39
C LEU A 8 6.16 -1.16 4.93
N LEU A 9 7.27 -1.74 4.48
CA LEU A 9 7.37 -2.30 3.13
C LEU A 9 6.40 -3.45 2.89
N ILE A 10 6.21 -4.33 3.89
CA ILE A 10 5.23 -5.42 3.83
C ILE A 10 3.80 -4.84 3.76
N GLY A 11 3.47 -3.86 4.59
CA GLY A 11 2.16 -3.21 4.56
C GLY A 11 1.88 -2.54 3.22
N GLY A 12 2.87 -1.83 2.66
CA GLY A 12 2.79 -1.23 1.33
C GLY A 12 2.62 -2.27 0.22
N CYS A 13 3.43 -3.33 0.22
CA CYS A 13 3.36 -4.39 -0.79
C CYS A 13 2.05 -5.18 -0.71
N VAL A 14 1.56 -5.50 0.48
CA VAL A 14 0.28 -6.20 0.67
C VAL A 14 -0.87 -5.30 0.26
N GLY A 15 -0.88 -4.05 0.72
CA GLY A 15 -1.92 -3.07 0.38
C GLY A 15 -2.01 -2.76 -1.11
N GLY A 16 -0.88 -2.42 -1.72
CA GLY A 16 -0.77 -2.20 -3.16
C GLY A 16 -1.12 -3.46 -3.96
N GLY A 17 -0.69 -4.63 -3.49
CA GLY A 17 -0.92 -5.92 -4.15
C GLY A 17 -2.38 -6.31 -4.18
N VAL A 18 -3.08 -6.19 -3.03
CA VAL A 18 -4.52 -6.46 -2.94
C VAL A 18 -5.31 -5.51 -3.84
N TYR A 19 -5.00 -4.21 -3.80
CA TYR A 19 -5.70 -3.23 -4.63
C TYR A 19 -5.48 -3.47 -6.14
N ALA A 20 -4.23 -3.70 -6.54
CA ALA A 20 -3.88 -3.95 -7.94
C ALA A 20 -4.48 -5.28 -8.44
N ALA A 21 -4.47 -6.32 -7.61
CA ALA A 21 -5.11 -7.60 -7.94
C ALA A 21 -6.64 -7.46 -8.07
N MET A 22 -7.27 -6.68 -7.20
CA MET A 22 -8.69 -6.38 -7.30
C MET A 22 -9.01 -5.64 -8.60
N MET A 23 -8.23 -4.61 -8.96
CA MET A 23 -8.39 -3.90 -10.23
C MET A 23 -8.19 -4.82 -11.44
N ALA A 24 -7.19 -5.71 -11.40
CA ALA A 24 -6.97 -6.69 -12.46
C ALA A 24 -8.16 -7.66 -12.62
N ALA A 25 -8.75 -8.09 -11.50
CA ALA A 25 -9.95 -8.93 -11.51
C ALA A 25 -11.17 -8.19 -12.10
N PHE A 26 -11.34 -6.91 -11.77
CA PHE A 26 -12.39 -6.07 -12.35
C PHE A 26 -12.19 -5.82 -13.85
N ASP A 27 -10.96 -5.56 -14.29
CA ASP A 27 -10.63 -5.40 -15.71
C ASP A 27 -10.99 -6.69 -16.48
N TYR A 28 -10.66 -7.86 -15.93
CA TYR A 28 -11.02 -9.16 -16.51
C TYR A 28 -12.54 -9.36 -16.60
N TYR A 29 -13.28 -9.04 -15.53
CA TYR A 29 -14.74 -9.15 -15.50
C TYR A 29 -15.43 -8.21 -16.51
N ASN A 30 -14.89 -6.99 -16.68
CA ASN A 30 -15.43 -6.00 -17.61
C ASN A 30 -14.97 -6.20 -19.07
N GLY A 31 -14.23 -7.27 -19.37
CA GLY A 31 -13.69 -7.55 -20.70
C GLY A 31 -12.60 -6.56 -21.15
N GLN A 32 -12.03 -5.79 -20.23
CA GLN A 32 -10.87 -4.95 -20.53
C GLN A 32 -9.60 -5.80 -20.60
N GLN A 33 -8.69 -5.48 -21.52
CA GLN A 33 -7.38 -6.11 -21.55
C GLN A 33 -6.57 -5.70 -20.32
N PHE A 34 -6.04 -6.69 -19.61
CA PHE A 34 -5.13 -6.48 -18.50
C PHE A 34 -3.90 -5.67 -18.96
N SER A 35 -3.68 -4.52 -18.31
CA SER A 35 -2.53 -3.67 -18.58
C SER A 35 -1.58 -3.68 -17.39
N LEU A 36 -0.39 -4.27 -17.59
CA LEU A 36 0.71 -4.23 -16.63
C LEU A 36 1.06 -2.79 -16.20
N TRP A 37 0.91 -1.82 -17.10
CA TRP A 37 1.16 -0.41 -16.80
C TRP A 37 0.15 0.15 -15.80
N LYS A 38 -1.15 -0.08 -16.03
CA LYS A 38 -2.20 0.29 -15.06
C LYS A 38 -2.00 -0.43 -13.73
N PHE A 39 -1.66 -1.71 -13.76
CA PHE A 39 -1.42 -2.51 -12.56
C PHE A 39 -0.25 -1.94 -11.74
N GLY A 40 0.89 -1.69 -12.38
CA GLY A 40 2.07 -1.12 -11.74
C GLY A 40 1.82 0.28 -11.18
N PHE A 41 1.08 1.13 -11.90
CA PHE A 41 0.74 2.48 -11.44
C PHE A 41 -0.19 2.47 -10.23
N ASN A 42 -1.24 1.64 -10.26
CA ASN A 42 -2.15 1.47 -9.12
C ASN A 42 -1.41 0.86 -7.91
N PHE A 43 -0.57 -0.15 -8.13
CA PHE A 43 0.25 -0.75 -7.07
C PHE A 43 1.18 0.28 -6.41
N LEU A 44 1.87 1.10 -7.22
CA LEU A 44 2.79 2.13 -6.70
C LEU A 44 2.05 3.25 -5.96
N ILE A 45 0.94 3.75 -6.51
CA ILE A 45 0.16 4.80 -5.84
C ILE A 45 -0.42 4.29 -4.53
N PHE A 46 -1.14 3.16 -4.54
CA PHE A 46 -1.78 2.64 -3.33
C PHE A 46 -0.78 2.08 -2.33
N GLY A 47 0.24 1.36 -2.79
CA GLY A 47 1.31 0.85 -1.94
C GLY A 47 2.14 1.98 -1.32
N GLY A 48 2.48 3.00 -2.10
CA GLY A 48 3.16 4.21 -1.63
C GLY A 48 2.30 4.97 -0.62
N PHE A 49 1.02 5.19 -0.93
CA PHE A 49 0.09 5.88 -0.05
C PHE A 49 -0.11 5.14 1.27
N MET A 50 -0.33 3.82 1.25
CA MET A 50 -0.42 2.99 2.47
C MET A 50 0.87 3.02 3.29
N THR A 51 2.03 2.98 2.63
CA THR A 51 3.32 3.06 3.33
C THR A 51 3.46 4.42 4.02
N LEU A 52 3.13 5.51 3.32
CA LEU A 52 3.19 6.86 3.87
C LEU A 52 2.21 7.04 5.03
N THR A 53 0.93 6.67 4.87
CA THR A 53 -0.08 6.80 5.94
C THR A 53 0.28 5.94 7.15
N THR A 54 0.74 4.71 6.95
CA THR A 54 1.22 3.84 8.04
C THR A 54 2.41 4.47 8.75
N TRP A 55 3.35 5.07 8.02
CA TRP A 55 4.50 5.76 8.61
C TRP A 55 4.09 7.01 9.40
N TYR A 56 3.18 7.82 8.86
CA TYR A 56 2.63 8.98 9.54
C TYR A 56 1.87 8.60 10.81
N THR A 57 1.05 7.55 10.75
CA THR A 57 0.33 7.03 11.92
C THR A 57 1.28 6.53 12.98
N LEU A 58 2.30 5.73 12.62
CA LEU A 58 3.31 5.28 13.59
C LEU A 58 4.08 6.45 14.20
N LYS A 59 4.47 7.43 13.39
CA LYS A 59 5.17 8.64 13.87
C LYS A 59 4.31 9.46 14.84
N ASN A 60 3.00 9.51 14.62
CA ASN A 60 2.07 10.22 15.50
C ASN A 60 1.68 9.39 16.74
N ALA A 61 1.70 8.05 16.67
CA ALA A 61 1.48 7.18 17.81
C ALA A 61 2.63 7.26 18.82
N ASP A 62 3.89 7.27 18.34
CA ASP A 62 5.11 7.43 19.15
C ASP A 62 5.13 8.77 19.92
N LYS A 63 4.45 9.81 19.38
CA LYS A 63 4.27 11.10 20.07
C LYS A 63 3.19 11.08 21.17
N LYS A 64 2.15 10.27 21.03
CA LYS A 64 1.06 10.21 22.02
C LYS A 64 1.44 9.40 23.26
N GLU A 65 2.32 8.43 23.14
CA GLU A 65 2.85 7.63 24.26
C GLU A 65 3.81 8.41 25.18
N HIS A 66 4.29 9.59 24.77
CA HIS A 66 5.25 10.39 25.54
C HIS A 66 4.61 11.62 26.22
N ASP A 67 3.30 11.83 26.02
CA ASP A 67 2.50 12.90 26.61
C ASP A 67 1.45 12.36 27.63
N GLU A 68 1.41 11.04 27.89
CA GLU A 68 0.69 10.39 29.01
C GLU A 68 1.67 9.95 30.12
#